data_AF-A0A845XVR6-F1
#
_entry.id   AF-A0A845XVR6-F1
#
_cell.length_a   1.000
_cell.length_b   1.000
_cell.length_c   1.000
_cell.angle_alpha   90.00
_cell.angle_beta   90.00
_cell.angle_gamma   90.00
#
_symmetry.space_group_name_H-M   'P 1'
#
loop_
_entity.id
_entity.type
_entity.pdbx_description
1 polymer ?
#
loop_
_entity_poly.entity_id
_entity_poly.type
_entity_poly.pdbx_seq_one_letter_code
_entity_poly.pdbx_strand_id
1 'polypeptide(L)'
;KRTSSVVAHEGFTINQQKTRILRKSQQQEVTGIVVNDHLNISRKQLKRFRATLYQIEKDGPDSKHWGNSSNVIAAIQGYANFIAMVNPEKAALFQAQIQRIKEKWLSNRD
;
A
#
# COMPACT_ATOMS: atom_id res chain seq x y z
N LYS A 1 32.55 5.58 -0.55
CA LYS A 1 32.81 4.51 0.43
C LYS A 1 32.90 5.05 1.88
N ARG A 2 31.96 5.89 2.34
CA ARG A 2 32.02 6.52 3.69
C ARG A 2 30.92 6.04 4.64
N THR A 3 29.84 5.47 4.12
CA THR A 3 28.68 5.09 4.94
C THR A 3 28.98 3.90 5.86
N SER A 4 29.71 2.90 5.37
CA SER A 4 30.08 1.73 6.18
C SER A 4 31.02 2.05 7.33
N SER A 5 31.94 3.00 7.15
CA SER A 5 32.84 3.43 8.21
C SER A 5 32.11 4.22 9.29
N VAL A 6 31.13 5.07 8.92
CA VAL A 6 30.28 5.78 9.90
C VAL A 6 29.44 4.78 10.70
N VAL A 7 28.78 3.84 10.04
CA VAL A 7 27.96 2.82 10.70
C VAL A 7 28.78 2.02 11.73
N ALA A 8 30.01 1.63 11.38
CA ALA A 8 30.91 0.91 12.28
C ALA A 8 31.41 1.80 13.44
N HIS A 9 31.72 3.08 13.19
CA HIS A 9 32.14 4.04 14.22
C HIS A 9 31.05 4.26 15.27
N GLU A 10 29.79 4.31 14.85
CA GLU A 10 28.63 4.40 15.74
C GLU A 10 28.26 3.07 16.43
N GLY A 11 29.07 2.01 16.26
CA GLY A 11 28.85 0.71 16.91
C GLY A 11 27.76 -0.16 16.28
N PHE A 12 27.29 0.16 15.07
CA PHE A 12 26.30 -0.64 14.35
C PHE A 12 26.94 -1.59 13.32
N THR A 13 26.25 -2.70 13.03
CA THR A 13 26.68 -3.69 12.02
C THR A 13 25.70 -3.74 10.86
N ILE A 14 26.21 -3.67 9.62
CA ILE A 14 25.40 -3.76 8.40
C ILE A 14 24.93 -5.20 8.18
N ASN A 15 23.62 -5.40 8.06
CA ASN A 15 23.06 -6.69 7.63
C ASN A 15 23.19 -6.85 6.11
N GLN A 16 24.16 -7.66 5.66
CA GLN A 16 24.44 -7.87 4.24
C GLN A 16 23.31 -8.56 3.48
N GLN A 17 22.51 -9.42 4.13
CA GLN A 17 21.39 -10.11 3.48
C GLN A 17 20.25 -9.15 3.12
N LYS A 18 20.06 -8.09 3.93
CA LYS A 18 19.07 -7.03 3.71
C LYS A 18 19.61 -5.82 2.92
N THR A 19 20.93 -5.73 2.75
CA THR A 19 21.58 -4.61 2.07
C THR A 19 21.71 -4.88 0.58
N ARG A 20 21.21 -3.96 -0.25
CA ARG A 20 21.28 -4.08 -1.73
C ARG A 20 21.55 -2.72 -2.34
N ILE A 21 22.38 -2.68 -3.38
CA ILE A 21 22.61 -1.47 -4.18
C ILE A 21 21.57 -1.43 -5.29
N LEU A 22 20.63 -0.49 -5.21
CA LEU A 22 19.60 -0.26 -6.22
C LEU A 22 20.06 0.80 -7.22
N ARG A 23 20.04 0.48 -8.52
CA ARG A 23 20.34 1.41 -9.62
C ARG A 23 19.09 2.20 -10.02
N LYS A 24 19.26 3.34 -10.70
CA LYS A 24 18.16 4.22 -11.15
C LYS A 24 17.09 3.50 -11.99
N SER A 25 17.49 2.51 -12.78
CA SER A 25 16.58 1.71 -13.62
C SER A 25 15.76 0.68 -12.84
N GLN A 26 16.11 0.39 -11.59
CA GLN A 26 15.40 -0.55 -10.73
C GLN A 26 14.40 0.20 -9.86
N GLN A 27 13.25 -0.41 -9.55
CA GLN A 27 12.30 0.18 -8.60
C GLN A 27 12.98 0.36 -7.24
N GLN A 28 12.95 1.60 -6.76
CA GLN A 28 13.42 1.99 -5.44
C GLN A 28 12.20 2.25 -4.58
N GLU A 29 12.14 1.59 -3.42
CA GLU A 29 11.00 1.64 -2.51
C GLU A 29 11.47 2.00 -1.11
N VAL A 30 10.80 3.00 -0.52
CA VAL A 30 10.98 3.40 0.86
C VAL A 30 9.61 3.32 1.53
N THR A 31 9.51 2.57 2.62
CA THR A 31 8.27 2.40 3.40
C THR A 31 7.03 2.08 2.57
N GLY A 32 7.14 1.25 1.52
CA GLY A 32 6.01 0.91 0.66
C GLY A 32 5.75 1.88 -0.51
N ILE A 33 6.51 2.97 -0.62
CA ILE A 33 6.36 4.03 -1.61
C ILE A 33 7.51 3.95 -2.61
N VAL A 34 7.19 3.96 -3.89
CA VAL A 34 8.16 4.07 -4.99
C VAL A 34 8.67 5.50 -5.07
N VAL A 35 9.99 5.66 -5.12
CA VAL A 35 10.67 6.96 -4.99
C VAL A 35 11.58 7.32 -6.18
N ASN A 36 11.59 6.52 -7.26
CA ASN A 36 12.53 6.68 -8.38
C ASN A 36 12.63 8.13 -8.91
N ASP A 37 11.50 8.69 -9.33
CA ASP A 37 11.42 10.07 -9.88
C ASP A 37 10.43 10.93 -9.11
N HIS A 38 9.30 10.36 -8.72
CA HIS A 38 8.26 10.99 -7.91
C HIS A 38 7.66 9.96 -6.96
N LEU A 39 7.08 10.43 -5.85
CA LEU A 39 6.40 9.56 -4.90
C LEU A 39 5.21 8.88 -5.56
N ASN A 40 5.17 7.56 -5.52
CA ASN A 40 4.07 6.79 -6.11
C ASN A 40 3.87 5.47 -5.39
N ILE A 41 2.70 4.87 -5.57
CA ILE A 41 2.42 3.51 -5.09
C ILE A 41 2.80 2.52 -6.19
N SER A 42 3.35 1.37 -5.81
CA SER A 42 3.71 0.35 -6.78
C SER A 42 2.53 -0.06 -7.66
N ARG A 43 2.76 -0.18 -8.98
CA ARG A 43 1.72 -0.58 -9.95
C ARG A 43 1.11 -1.95 -9.59
N LYS A 44 1.94 -2.87 -9.09
CA LYS A 44 1.51 -4.21 -8.65
C LYS A 44 0.51 -4.12 -7.48
N GLN A 45 0.80 -3.31 -6.46
CA GLN A 45 -0.12 -3.16 -5.33
C GLN A 45 -1.41 -2.46 -5.73
N LEU A 46 -1.35 -1.39 -6.54
CA LEU A 46 -2.54 -0.72 -7.05
C LEU A 46 -3.43 -1.64 -7.89
N LYS A 47 -2.83 -2.48 -8.74
CA LYS A 47 -3.57 -3.49 -9.52
C LYS A 47 -4.27 -4.49 -8.60
N ARG A 48 -3.57 -5.00 -7.59
CA ARG A 48 -4.15 -5.93 -6.60
C ARG A 48 -5.30 -5.25 -5.83
N PHE A 49 -5.11 -4.01 -5.41
CA PHE A 49 -6.12 -3.26 -4.67
C PHE A 49 -7.40 -3.04 -5.49
N ARG A 50 -7.27 -2.63 -6.75
CA ARG A 50 -8.39 -2.50 -7.69
C ARG A 50 -9.17 -3.80 -7.85
N ALA A 51 -8.46 -4.92 -8.01
CA ALA A 51 -9.08 -6.23 -8.13
C ALA A 51 -9.86 -6.60 -6.85
N THR A 52 -9.28 -6.35 -5.67
CA THR A 52 -9.94 -6.58 -4.39
C THR A 52 -11.20 -5.73 -4.25
N LEU A 53 -11.15 -4.43 -4.55
CA LEU A 53 -12.33 -3.55 -4.50
C LEU A 53 -13.43 -4.03 -5.44
N TYR A 54 -13.08 -4.40 -6.67
CA TYR A 54 -14.04 -4.95 -7.65
C TYR A 54 -14.71 -6.22 -7.15
N GLN A 55 -13.93 -7.16 -6.59
CA GLN A 55 -14.46 -8.42 -6.05
C GLN A 55 -15.40 -8.18 -4.87
N ILE A 56 -15.06 -7.24 -3.98
CA ILE A 56 -15.91 -6.89 -2.83
C ILE A 56 -17.20 -6.21 -3.29
N GLU A 57 -17.12 -5.28 -4.26
CA GLU A 57 -18.29 -4.59 -4.79
C GLU A 57 -19.26 -5.55 -5.50
N LYS A 58 -18.71 -6.55 -6.20
CA LYS A 58 -19.47 -7.58 -6.91
C LYS A 58 -20.06 -8.64 -5.99
N ASP A 59 -19.20 -9.33 -5.23
CA ASP A 59 -19.54 -10.56 -4.51
C ASP A 59 -19.83 -10.33 -3.02
N GLY A 60 -19.54 -9.14 -2.50
CA GLY A 60 -19.61 -8.82 -1.08
C GLY A 60 -18.27 -8.95 -0.36
N PRO A 61 -18.17 -8.42 0.88
CA PRO A 61 -16.94 -8.42 1.66
C PRO A 61 -16.61 -9.79 2.28
N ASP A 62 -17.60 -10.66 2.43
CA ASP A 62 -17.44 -11.95 3.09
C ASP A 62 -16.43 -12.82 2.30
N SER A 63 -15.51 -13.49 3.00
CA SER A 63 -14.37 -14.26 2.45
C SER A 63 -13.27 -13.46 1.72
N LYS A 64 -13.42 -12.14 1.53
CA LYS A 64 -12.40 -11.30 0.90
C LYS A 64 -11.44 -10.73 1.94
N HIS A 65 -10.18 -10.52 1.54
CA HIS A 65 -9.14 -10.08 2.45
C HIS A 65 -8.26 -9.00 1.83
N TRP A 66 -7.82 -8.06 2.65
CA TRP A 66 -6.79 -7.08 2.29
C TRP A 66 -5.83 -6.89 3.46
N GLY A 67 -4.55 -7.21 3.25
CA GLY A 67 -3.59 -7.28 4.34
C GLY A 67 -3.93 -8.39 5.33
N ASN A 68 -3.63 -8.16 6.62
CA ASN A 68 -3.81 -9.15 7.68
C ASN A 68 -5.00 -8.86 8.62
N SER A 69 -5.87 -7.91 8.25
CA SER A 69 -7.02 -7.52 9.07
C SER A 69 -8.18 -8.50 8.89
N SER A 70 -8.84 -8.85 9.98
CA SER A 70 -10.11 -9.60 9.96
C SER A 70 -11.28 -8.77 9.41
N ASN A 71 -11.23 -7.44 9.58
CA ASN A 71 -12.20 -6.52 9.00
C ASN A 71 -11.67 -5.97 7.66
N VAL A 72 -12.16 -6.54 6.56
CA VAL A 72 -11.74 -6.17 5.20
C VAL A 72 -12.15 -4.74 4.83
N ILE A 73 -13.31 -4.26 5.29
CA ILE A 73 -13.79 -2.90 4.99
C ILE A 73 -12.88 -1.85 5.64
N ALA A 74 -12.52 -2.07 6.92
CA ALA A 74 -11.56 -1.21 7.60
C ALA A 74 -10.18 -1.26 6.91
N ALA A 75 -9.76 -2.44 6.45
CA ALA A 75 -8.47 -2.63 5.80
C ALA A 75 -8.37 -1.88 4.45
N ILE A 76 -9.39 -2.00 3.59
CA ILE A 76 -9.40 -1.28 2.31
C ILE A 76 -9.51 0.23 2.51
N GLN A 77 -10.26 0.68 3.53
CA GLN A 77 -10.35 2.10 3.89
C GLN A 77 -8.99 2.64 4.35
N GLY A 78 -8.30 1.92 5.25
CA GLY A 78 -6.98 2.30 5.73
C GLY A 78 -5.97 2.41 4.59
N TYR A 79 -6.01 1.46 3.65
CA TYR A 79 -5.12 1.51 2.49
C TYR A 79 -5.47 2.64 1.51
N ALA A 80 -6.75 2.96 1.32
CA ALA A 80 -7.15 4.12 0.53
C ALA A 80 -6.66 5.44 1.15
N ASN A 81 -6.69 5.56 2.48
CA ASN A 81 -6.14 6.72 3.20
C ASN A 81 -4.62 6.81 3.08
N PHE A 82 -3.92 5.67 3.12
CA PHE A 82 -2.49 5.63 2.82
C PHE A 82 -2.20 6.09 1.38
N ILE A 83 -2.99 5.66 0.39
CA ILE A 83 -2.86 6.17 -0.98
C ILE A 83 -3.11 7.69 -1.01
N ALA A 84 -4.07 8.21 -0.24
CA ALA A 84 -4.38 9.65 -0.21
C ALA A 84 -3.19 10.50 0.25
N MET A 85 -2.36 9.99 1.17
CA MET A 85 -1.12 10.65 1.60
C MET A 85 -0.08 10.79 0.47
N VAL A 86 -0.14 9.93 -0.55
CA VAL A 86 0.85 9.89 -1.64
C VAL A 86 0.28 10.48 -2.94
N ASN A 87 -0.98 10.19 -3.25
CA ASN A 87 -1.67 10.61 -4.45
C ASN A 87 -3.17 10.82 -4.14
N PRO A 88 -3.57 12.05 -3.78
CA PRO A 88 -4.93 12.34 -3.33
C PRO A 88 -5.98 12.16 -4.44
N GLU A 89 -5.65 12.54 -5.68
CA GLU A 89 -6.56 12.40 -6.83
C GLU A 89 -6.95 10.95 -7.09
N LYS A 90 -5.96 10.04 -7.09
CA LYS A 90 -6.21 8.60 -7.27
C LYS A 90 -6.93 8.00 -6.07
N ALA A 91 -6.63 8.47 -4.86
CA ALA A 91 -7.28 8.01 -3.66
C ALA A 91 -8.77 8.37 -3.61
N ALA A 92 -9.14 9.57 -4.08
CA ALA A 92 -10.53 10.01 -4.13
C ALA A 92 -11.43 9.02 -4.90
N LEU A 93 -10.94 8.48 -6.02
CA LEU A 93 -11.66 7.47 -6.80
C LEU A 93 -11.89 6.18 -6.00
N PHE A 94 -10.87 5.73 -5.25
CA PHE A 94 -11.00 4.52 -4.41
C PHE A 94 -11.88 4.75 -3.19
N GLN A 95 -11.78 5.92 -2.55
CA GLN A 95 -12.63 6.28 -1.42
C GLN A 95 -14.10 6.34 -1.83
N ALA A 96 -14.40 6.93 -2.99
CA ALA A 96 -15.76 6.93 -3.55
C ALA A 96 -16.27 5.50 -3.82
N GLN A 97 -15.42 4.61 -4.35
CA GLN A 97 -15.78 3.20 -4.54
C GLN A 97 -16.04 2.48 -3.22
N ILE A 98 -15.21 2.70 -2.22
CA ILE A 98 -15.38 2.12 -0.88
C ILE A 98 -16.67 2.62 -0.23
N GLN A 99 -17.03 3.89 -0.44
CA GLN A 99 -18.28 4.43 0.08
C GLN A 99 -19.50 3.72 -0.51
N ARG A 100 -19.54 3.49 -1.84
CA ARG A 100 -20.59 2.67 -2.47
C ARG A 100 -20.63 1.24 -1.95
N ILE A 101 -19.46 0.63 -1.73
CA ILE A 101 -19.37 -0.71 -1.13
C ILE A 101 -20.02 -0.72 0.27
N LYS A 102 -19.74 0.29 1.09
CA LYS A 102 -20.32 0.39 2.43
C LYS A 102 -21.84 0.55 2.36
N GLU A 103 -22.34 1.46 1.54
CA GLU A 103 -23.78 1.65 1.36
C GLU A 103 -24.48 0.37 0.89
N LYS A 104 -23.88 -0.35 -0.05
CA LYS A 104 -24.46 -1.60 -0.58
C LYS A 104 -24.52 -2.74 0.44
N TRP A 105 -23.46 -2.91 1.23
CA TRP A 105 -23.27 -4.13 2.03
C TRP A 105 -23.36 -3.93 3.55
N LEU A 106 -23.24 -2.71 4.07
CA LEU A 106 -23.35 -2.39 5.50
C LEU A 106 -24.70 -1.75 5.85
N SER A 107 -25.28 -0.90 5.00
CA SER A 107 -26.61 -0.30 5.27
C SER A 107 -27.76 -1.30 5.24
N ASN A 108 -27.54 -2.52 4.72
CA ASN A 108 -28.51 -3.61 4.70
C ASN A 108 -28.34 -4.61 5.87
N ARG A 109 -27.46 -4.31 6.86
CA ARG A 109 -27.15 -5.22 7.98
C ARG A 109 -27.67 -4.75 9.34
N ASP A 110 -28.39 -3.63 9.40
CA ASP A 110 -29.10 -3.13 10.58
C ASP A 110 -30.62 -3.35 10.43
#